data_AF-A0A953NE49-F1
#
_entry.id   AF-A0A953NE49-F1
#
_cell.length_a   1.000
_cell.length_b   1.000
_cell.length_c   1.000
_cell.angle_alpha   90.00
_cell.angle_beta   90.00
_cell.angle_gamma   90.00
#
_symmetry.space_group_name_H-M   'P 1'
#
loop_
_entity.id
_entity.type
_entity.pdbx_description
1 polymer ?
#
loop_
_entity_poly.entity_id
_entity_poly.type
_entity_poly.pdbx_seq_one_letter_code
_entity_poly.pdbx_strand_id
1 'polypeptide(L)'
;MPSKLFYIIFFIVLIVGSVKVTNYLMKKLKLNRWIIGFSAFLVLIVPSFLFNKINPVIWNILLIVSSVLCIMFFEITRQMLEKDEYKGLVKIANKKNK
;
A
#
# COMPACT_ATOMS: atom_id res chain seq x y z
N MET A 1 -5.42 -19.58 -21.47
CA MET A 1 -4.40 -18.65 -20.95
C MET A 1 -4.95 -17.24 -21.09
N PRO A 2 -5.29 -16.52 -20.01
CA PRO A 2 -5.56 -15.09 -20.14
C PRO A 2 -4.37 -14.45 -20.85
N SER A 3 -4.65 -13.64 -21.86
CA SER A 3 -3.62 -12.94 -22.62
C SER A 3 -2.79 -12.10 -21.65
N LYS A 4 -1.47 -11.99 -21.88
CA LYS A 4 -0.55 -11.19 -21.03
C LYS A 4 -1.09 -9.78 -20.76
N LEU A 5 -1.84 -9.24 -21.72
CA LEU A 5 -2.60 -7.99 -21.64
C LEU A 5 -3.57 -7.93 -20.46
N PHE A 6 -4.31 -9.00 -20.17
CA PHE A 6 -5.27 -9.03 -19.07
C PHE A 6 -4.59 -8.85 -17.71
N TYR A 7 -3.44 -9.50 -17.49
CA TYR A 7 -2.67 -9.32 -16.25
C TYR A 7 -2.14 -7.90 -16.10
N ILE A 8 -1.63 -7.31 -17.19
CA ILE A 8 -1.15 -5.93 -17.19
C ILE A 8 -2.28 -4.97 -16.79
N ILE A 9 -3.44 -5.11 -17.44
CA ILE A 9 -4.62 -4.29 -17.13
C ILE A 9 -5.05 -4.48 -15.67
N PHE A 10 -5.11 -5.73 -15.20
CA PHE A 10 -5.45 -6.04 -13.82
C PHE A 10 -4.51 -5.35 -12.82
N PHE A 11 -3.20 -5.44 -13.01
CA PHE A 11 -2.23 -4.79 -12.12
C PHE A 11 -2.32 -3.26 -12.17
N ILE A 12 -2.54 -2.68 -13.35
CA ILE A 12 -2.75 -1.23 -13.48
C ILE A 12 -3.99 -0.80 -12.68
N VAL A 13 -5.11 -1.49 -12.85
CA VAL A 13 -6.35 -1.21 -12.11
C VAL A 13 -6.15 -1.38 -10.61
N LEU A 14 -5.43 -2.43 -10.20
CA LEU A 14 -5.14 -2.70 -8.79
C LEU A 14 -4.29 -1.59 -8.17
N ILE A 15 -3.26 -1.11 -8.87
CA ILE A 15 -2.41 0.00 -8.40
C ILE A 15 -3.20 1.30 -8.33
N VAL A 16 -3.84 1.71 -9.43
CA VAL A 16 -4.61 2.97 -9.50
C VAL A 16 -5.76 2.97 -8.49
N GLY A 17 -6.48 1.84 -8.38
CA GLY A 17 -7.55 1.66 -7.41
C GLY A 17 -7.05 1.80 -5.98
N SER A 18 -5.95 1.12 -5.63
CA SER A 18 -5.35 1.18 -4.29
C SER A 18 -4.89 2.60 -3.94
N VAL A 19 -4.26 3.32 -4.86
CA VAL A 19 -3.85 4.72 -4.65
C VAL A 19 -5.08 5.61 -4.39
N LYS A 20 -6.13 5.48 -5.21
CA LYS A 20 -7.36 6.27 -5.05
C LYS A 20 -8.04 5.99 -3.71
N VAL A 21 -8.11 4.71 -3.31
CA VAL A 21 -8.62 4.29 -1.99
C VAL A 21 -7.78 4.90 -0.87
N THR A 22 -6.45 4.84 -0.98
CA THR A 22 -5.54 5.42 0.02
C THR A 22 -5.80 6.91 0.19
N ASN A 23 -5.88 7.65 -0.91
CA ASN A 23 -6.10 9.10 -0.90
C ASN A 23 -7.45 9.45 -0.27
N TYR A 24 -8.47 8.64 -0.52
CA TYR A 24 -9.78 8.82 0.09
C TYR A 24 -9.76 8.52 1.59
N LEU A 25 -9.13 7.42 1.99
CA LEU A 25 -9.02 7.02 3.40
C LEU A 25 -8.18 8.03 4.21
N MET A 26 -7.04 8.48 3.69
CA MET A 26 -6.18 9.48 4.36
C MET A 26 -6.86 10.84 4.56
N LYS A 27 -7.86 11.20 3.74
CA LYS A 27 -8.67 12.41 3.94
C LYS A 27 -9.65 12.28 5.11
N LYS A 28 -10.14 11.07 5.40
CA LYS A 28 -11.13 10.82 6.46
C LYS A 28 -10.51 10.30 7.76
N LEU A 29 -9.40 9.58 7.67
CA LEU A 29 -8.77 8.87 8.77
C LEU A 29 -7.29 9.24 8.82
N LYS A 30 -6.77 9.52 10.02
CA LYS A 30 -5.31 9.61 10.26
C LYS A 30 -4.73 8.21 10.34
N LEU A 31 -4.51 7.59 9.18
CA LEU A 31 -3.92 6.25 9.10
C LEU A 31 -2.44 6.30 9.47
N ASN A 32 -2.04 5.50 10.45
CA ASN A 32 -0.64 5.31 10.77
C ASN A 32 -0.01 4.31 9.80
N ARG A 33 1.06 4.73 9.09
CA ARG A 33 1.76 3.91 8.11
C ARG A 33 2.21 2.56 8.68
N TRP A 34 2.70 2.54 9.92
CA TRP A 34 3.26 1.33 10.52
C TRP A 34 2.20 0.25 10.71
N ILE A 35 0.98 0.65 11.10
CA ILE A 35 -0.14 -0.29 11.28
C ILE A 35 -0.52 -0.92 9.94
N ILE A 36 -0.55 -0.13 8.86
CA ILE A 36 -0.85 -0.66 7.52
C ILE A 36 0.26 -1.60 7.05
N GLY A 37 1.52 -1.22 7.20
CA GLY A 37 2.66 -2.06 6.85
C GLY A 37 2.65 -3.39 7.60
N PHE A 38 2.46 -3.38 8.92
CA PHE A 38 2.34 -4.61 9.72
C PHE A 38 1.12 -5.44 9.32
N SER A 39 -0.02 -4.80 9.06
CA SER A 39 -1.24 -5.50 8.63
C SER A 39 -1.05 -6.21 7.29
N ALA A 40 -0.28 -5.66 6.36
CA ALA A 40 -0.03 -6.25 5.04
C ALA A 40 0.62 -7.64 5.15
N PHE A 41 1.54 -7.82 6.10
CA PHE A 41 2.17 -9.11 6.38
C PHE A 41 1.30 -10.02 7.24
N LEU A 42 0.66 -9.49 8.29
CA LEU A 42 -0.21 -10.25 9.18
C LEU A 42 -1.36 -10.92 8.43
N VAL A 43 -1.93 -10.23 7.42
CA VAL A 43 -2.98 -10.80 6.57
C VAL A 43 -2.54 -12.10 5.90
N LEU A 44 -1.27 -12.30 5.58
CA LEU A 44 -0.78 -13.56 4.99
C LEU A 44 -0.28 -14.55 6.05
N ILE A 45 0.44 -14.05 7.06
CA ILE A 45 1.08 -14.90 8.08
C ILE A 45 0.03 -15.57 8.97
N VAL A 46 -0.99 -14.82 9.41
CA VAL A 46 -2.00 -15.33 10.35
C VAL A 46 -2.76 -16.52 9.74
N PRO A 47 -3.32 -16.43 8.52
CA PRO A 47 -3.97 -17.58 7.89
C PRO A 47 -3.02 -18.73 7.64
N SER A 48 -1.78 -18.45 7.22
CA SER A 48 -0.78 -19.48 6.94
C SER A 48 -0.39 -20.28 8.18
N PHE A 49 -0.48 -19.69 9.37
CA PHE A 49 -0.16 -20.36 10.63
C PHE A 49 -1.37 -21.08 11.23
N LEU A 50 -2.58 -20.52 11.08
CA LEU A 50 -3.80 -21.08 11.66
C LEU A 50 -4.40 -22.22 10.83
N PHE A 51 -4.22 -22.21 9.51
CA PHE A 51 -4.85 -23.18 8.61
C PHE A 51 -3.81 -24.02 7.88
N ASN A 52 -3.80 -25.33 8.14
CA ASN A 52 -2.90 -26.27 7.46
C ASN A 52 -3.21 -26.48 5.97
N LYS A 53 -4.44 -26.18 5.54
CA LYS A 53 -4.87 -26.23 4.14
C LYS A 53 -5.76 -25.04 3.83
N ILE A 54 -5.22 -24.09 3.09
CA ILE A 54 -5.97 -22.91 2.64
C ILE A 54 -6.47 -23.16 1.23
N ASN A 55 -7.76 -22.89 0.99
CA ASN A 55 -8.31 -22.96 -0.36
C ASN A 55 -7.56 -21.96 -1.27
N PRO A 56 -7.11 -22.38 -2.47
CA PRO A 56 -6.36 -21.50 -3.38
C PRO A 56 -7.10 -20.21 -3.75
N VAL A 57 -8.44 -20.23 -3.79
CA VAL A 57 -9.25 -19.02 -4.03
C VAL A 57 -9.10 -18.02 -2.88
N ILE A 58 -9.19 -18.50 -1.65
CA ILE A 58 -9.04 -17.67 -0.44
C ILE A 58 -7.62 -17.11 -0.37
N TRP A 59 -6.62 -17.93 -0.70
CA TRP A 59 -5.23 -17.50 -0.76
C TRP A 59 -5.00 -16.39 -1.79
N ASN A 60 -5.60 -16.50 -2.98
CA ASN A 60 -5.53 -15.44 -3.98
C ASN A 60 -6.18 -14.13 -3.51
N ILE A 61 -7.30 -14.20 -2.80
CA ILE A 61 -7.95 -13.01 -2.21
C ILE A 61 -7.02 -12.38 -1.17
N LEU A 62 -6.43 -13.18 -0.29
CA LEU A 62 -5.47 -12.73 0.72
C LEU A 62 -4.25 -12.03 0.10
N LEU A 63 -3.72 -12.58 -1.01
CA LEU A 63 -2.63 -11.96 -1.77
C LEU A 63 -3.04 -10.62 -2.38
N ILE A 64 -4.25 -10.51 -2.92
CA ILE A 64 -4.78 -9.24 -3.44
C ILE A 64 -4.90 -8.22 -2.32
N VAL A 65 -5.49 -8.60 -1.18
CA VAL A 65 -5.65 -7.71 -0.02
C VAL A 65 -4.29 -7.25 0.51
N SER A 66 -3.34 -8.18 0.66
CA SER A 66 -1.97 -7.86 1.08
C SER A 66 -1.29 -6.90 0.10
N SER A 67 -1.46 -7.11 -1.20
CA SER A 67 -0.93 -6.23 -2.24
C SER A 67 -1.51 -4.81 -2.14
N VAL A 68 -2.82 -4.68 -1.93
CA VAL A 68 -3.49 -3.38 -1.71
C VAL A 68 -2.91 -2.69 -0.47
N LEU A 69 -2.77 -3.41 0.65
CA LEU A 69 -2.19 -2.85 1.89
C LEU A 69 -0.74 -2.40 1.70
N CYS A 70 0.08 -3.16 0.96
CA CYS A 70 1.44 -2.74 0.60
C CYS A 70 1.43 -1.45 -0.23
N ILE A 71 0.57 -1.35 -1.24
CA ILE A 71 0.46 -0.13 -2.05
C ILE A 71 0.00 1.06 -1.18
N MET A 72 -0.96 0.85 -0.28
CA MET A 72 -1.39 1.86 0.68
C MET A 72 -0.23 2.34 1.57
N PHE A 73 0.61 1.43 2.05
CA PHE A 73 1.79 1.78 2.85
C PHE A 73 2.76 2.70 2.09
N PHE A 74 3.07 2.36 0.84
CA PHE A 74 3.94 3.18 0.00
C PHE A 74 3.32 4.54 -0.31
N GLU A 75 2.02 4.58 -0.61
CA GLU A 75 1.30 5.82 -0.91
C GLU A 75 1.23 6.74 0.30
N ILE A 76 0.94 6.21 1.50
CA ILE A 76 0.98 7.01 2.74
C ILE A 76 2.39 7.55 2.98
N THR A 77 3.42 6.73 2.76
CA THR A 77 4.82 7.15 2.91
C THR A 77 5.16 8.27 1.92
N ARG A 78 4.71 8.18 0.66
CA ARG A 78 4.86 9.23 -0.35
C ARG A 78 4.18 10.53 0.09
N GLN A 79 2.94 10.46 0.55
CA GLN A 79 2.20 11.64 1.01
C GLN A 79 2.84 12.32 2.23
N MET A 80 3.37 11.54 3.16
CA MET A 80 4.10 12.09 4.31
C MET A 80 5.40 12.75 3.88
N LEU A 81 6.07 12.23 2.86
CA LEU A 81 7.27 12.83 2.27
C LEU A 81 6.93 14.15 1.58
N GLU A 82 5.86 14.18 0.77
CA GLU A 82 5.40 15.38 0.06
C GLU A 82 4.95 16.50 1.01
N LYS A 83 4.43 16.15 2.19
CA LYS A 83 3.97 17.11 3.21
C LYS A 83 5.08 17.57 4.17
N ASP A 84 6.33 17.17 3.94
CA ASP A 84 7.46 17.43 4.86
C ASP A 84 7.21 16.93 6.30
N GLU A 85 6.29 15.97 6.50
CA GLU A 85 6.01 15.36 7.81
C GLU A 85 7.08 14.33 8.22
N TYR A 86 8.08 14.13 7.37
CA TYR A 86 9.28 13.36 7.70
C TYR A 86 10.24 14.21 8.54
N LYS A 87 10.32 13.90 9.84
CA LYS A 87 11.40 14.35 10.73
C LYS A 87 12.75 13.86 10.17
N GLY A 88 13.40 14.65 9.32
CA GLY A 88 14.71 14.30 8.74
C GLY A 88 15.05 14.99 7.41
N LEU A 89 14.10 15.61 6.71
CA LEU A 89 14.42 16.42 5.54
C LEU A 89 14.82 17.82 5.99
N VAL A 90 16.14 18.08 5.96
CA VAL A 90 16.66 19.44 5.98
C VAL A 90 15.98 20.17 4.83
N LYS A 91 15.14 21.16 5.14
CA LYS A 91 14.77 22.19 4.16
C LYS A 91 16.07 22.61 3.51
N ILE A 92 16.26 22.29 2.23
CA ILE A 92 17.24 23.00 1.43
C ILE A 92 16.63 24.40 1.33
N ALA A 93 16.90 25.20 2.37
CA ALA A 93 16.61 26.61 2.40
C ALA A 93 17.36 27.13 1.18
N ASN A 94 16.59 27.41 0.13
CA ASN A 94 17.09 27.99 -1.07
C ASN A 94 17.62 29.35 -0.65
N LYS A 95 18.91 29.40 -0.29
CA LYS A 95 19.64 30.61 0.04
C LYS A 95 19.79 31.35 -1.28
N LYS A 96 18.71 32.02 -1.70
CA LYS A 96 18.79 33.17 -2.60
C LYS A 96 19.68 34.18 -1.89
N ASN A 97 20.97 34.08 -2.14
CA ASN A 97 21.88 35.17 -1.84
C ASN A 97 21.45 36.34 -2.71
N LYS A 98 21.12 37.42 -2.00
CA LYS A 98 21.07 38.81 -2.40
C LYS A 98 22.12 39.18 -3.44
#